data_AF-A0ABD5VF44-F1
#
_entry.id   AF-A0ABD5VF44-F1
#
_cell.length_a   1.000
_cell.length_b   1.000
_cell.length_c   1.000
_cell.angle_alpha   90.00
_cell.angle_beta   90.00
_cell.angle_gamma   90.00
#
_symmetry.space_group_name_H-M   'P 1'
#
loop_
_entity.id
_entity.type
_entity.pdbx_description
1 polymer ?
#
loop_
_entity_poly.entity_id
_entity_poly.type
_entity_poly.pdbx_seq_one_letter_code
_entity_poly.pdbx_strand_id
1 'polypeptide(L)'
;MSMERLHPLSAVIRVLSYGVNGFLIPTFLAFVGGNFLPDLIGVQVPATDLLVVLAPLGLAIGGTYGYLTYRRFSYELTPDTFDVAQGVIGRTEREIPIRRIQNVDVQQNVLHQLFDVAVVRIETAGGGATEATLSVVDIDEARAIQRGIRERRARLRESNGANATAATTDATETNAATTDADATAPGTTDADATGADPVVDEPGATGDGTSTGRREDALDREGEHDDALAHGAEDWNDPAGVWTDEEDYDRLLALKFADLLVLAATNFQLGSLLFVLVGFPLAGDVATNVLLAAAEPFGGPASLDPDVMTPDQYFVLGGVAGPLVLVGGYVLSAALAVLEYYEFELGRRGNDLVYERGLLQRYSGSIPTDKIQTLTVRETAPMRWLGYAALDVETAGYAGGGGNAGTQAAVPVAARDRVLDLAGDLFDYDDPELERPPKRARERYAVRYSLVVLAAVAVAYGAAQLYPSFTLWFVPAVALLAVPPAAHLKWTHRGYAVRDDHVVVRTGFWRRRTHVVPYYRLQTVVGTATVFQRRRRLASLVADTASSATLSRSSPTAHDLDADDVDRLQRELRDRLQSHLDGDHDPASPDDDAGGDGDDNRGTDGHGGHGGPTPTSD
;
A
#
# COMPACT_ATOMS: atom_id res chain seq x y z
N MET A 1 1.28 -20.31 -34.19
CA MET A 1 1.36 -19.11 -33.33
C MET A 1 2.71 -19.13 -32.64
N SER A 2 3.44 -18.02 -32.70
CA SER A 2 4.83 -17.94 -32.26
C SER A 2 4.88 -17.15 -30.96
N MET A 3 4.98 -17.87 -29.83
CA MET A 3 5.29 -17.24 -28.55
C MET A 3 6.69 -16.60 -28.63
N GLU A 4 6.78 -15.36 -28.17
CA GLU A 4 8.02 -14.60 -28.08
C GLU A 4 8.87 -15.05 -26.90
N ARG A 5 10.17 -14.82 -27.01
CA ARG A 5 11.15 -15.18 -25.99
C ARG A 5 11.67 -13.92 -25.32
N LEU A 6 12.08 -14.05 -24.06
CA LEU A 6 12.77 -12.97 -23.36
C LEU A 6 14.09 -12.62 -24.04
N HIS A 7 14.55 -11.39 -23.80
CA HIS A 7 15.85 -10.90 -24.25
C HIS A 7 16.98 -11.82 -23.75
N PRO A 8 18.03 -12.12 -24.56
CA PRO A 8 19.13 -13.03 -24.18
C PRO A 8 19.84 -12.66 -22.89
N LEU A 9 19.83 -11.37 -22.51
CA LEU A 9 20.39 -10.91 -21.25
C LEU A 9 19.63 -11.42 -20.03
N SER A 10 18.35 -11.76 -20.18
CA SER A 10 17.57 -12.49 -19.18
C SER A 10 18.24 -13.82 -18.80
N ALA A 11 18.89 -14.49 -19.75
CA ALA A 11 19.67 -15.70 -19.47
C ALA A 11 20.83 -15.41 -18.52
N VAL A 12 21.62 -14.36 -18.82
CA VAL A 12 22.79 -13.97 -18.03
C VAL A 12 22.36 -13.57 -16.62
N ILE A 13 21.35 -12.70 -16.49
CA ILE A 13 20.85 -12.25 -15.19
C ILE A 13 20.30 -13.42 -14.38
N ARG A 14 19.53 -14.34 -15.00
CA ARG A 14 19.00 -15.50 -14.29
C ARG A 14 20.11 -16.47 -13.88
N VAL A 15 21.06 -16.77 -14.76
CA VAL A 15 22.22 -17.63 -14.44
C VAL A 15 23.00 -17.03 -13.26
N LEU A 16 23.26 -15.73 -13.28
CA LEU A 16 23.96 -15.04 -12.21
C LEU A 16 23.14 -15.06 -10.91
N SER A 17 21.87 -14.67 -10.96
CA SER A 17 21.00 -14.56 -9.77
C SER A 17 20.77 -15.92 -9.11
N TYR A 18 20.40 -16.94 -9.90
CA TYR A 18 20.22 -18.30 -9.38
C TYR A 18 21.56 -18.94 -9.01
N GLY A 19 22.65 -18.62 -9.69
CA GLY A 19 24.01 -19.06 -9.34
C GLY A 19 24.48 -18.50 -8.01
N VAL A 20 24.30 -17.20 -7.76
CA VAL A 20 24.60 -16.54 -6.48
C VAL A 20 23.74 -17.12 -5.37
N ASN A 21 22.43 -17.28 -5.57
CA ASN A 21 21.57 -17.92 -4.57
C ASN A 21 21.97 -19.39 -4.32
N GLY A 22 22.32 -20.11 -5.38
CA GLY A 22 22.85 -21.46 -5.34
C GLY A 22 24.18 -21.56 -4.62
N PHE A 23 25.00 -20.51 -4.63
CA PHE A 23 26.23 -20.40 -3.85
C PHE A 23 25.93 -20.06 -2.38
N LEU A 24 25.09 -19.07 -2.11
CA LEU A 24 24.84 -18.54 -0.76
C LEU A 24 24.20 -19.56 0.18
N ILE A 25 23.24 -20.37 -0.29
CA ILE A 25 22.54 -21.34 0.58
C ILE A 25 23.49 -22.42 1.11
N PRO A 26 24.26 -23.15 0.27
CA PRO A 26 25.25 -24.10 0.76
C PRO A 26 26.37 -23.42 1.55
N THR A 27 26.78 -22.19 1.21
CA THR A 27 27.76 -21.44 2.00
C THR A 27 27.25 -21.17 3.41
N PHE A 28 26.01 -20.72 3.54
CA PHE A 28 25.35 -20.54 4.84
C PHE A 28 25.22 -21.86 5.60
N LEU A 29 24.80 -22.94 4.93
CA LEU A 29 24.69 -24.26 5.54
C LEU A 29 26.05 -24.83 5.95
N ALA A 30 27.11 -24.58 5.19
CA ALA A 30 28.48 -24.98 5.54
C ALA A 30 29.02 -24.16 6.71
N PHE A 31 28.68 -22.86 6.79
CA PHE A 31 29.02 -22.01 7.92
C PHE A 31 28.28 -22.45 9.19
N VAL A 32 26.95 -22.59 9.13
CA VAL A 32 26.15 -23.06 10.28
C VAL A 32 26.54 -24.50 10.64
N GLY A 33 26.68 -25.39 9.65
CA GLY A 33 27.10 -26.77 9.85
C GLY A 33 28.48 -26.85 10.50
N GLY A 34 29.51 -26.26 9.90
CA GLY A 34 30.87 -26.35 10.42
C GLY A 34 31.07 -25.71 11.80
N ASN A 35 30.20 -24.80 12.23
CA ASN A 35 30.29 -24.15 13.55
C ASN A 35 29.34 -24.74 14.60
N PHE A 36 28.22 -25.38 14.22
CA PHE A 36 27.21 -25.87 15.18
C PHE A 36 26.97 -27.39 15.12
N LEU A 37 27.20 -28.06 13.98
CA LEU A 37 27.02 -29.52 13.88
C LEU A 37 28.08 -30.34 14.65
N PRO A 38 29.38 -29.96 14.72
CA PRO A 38 30.39 -30.77 15.40
C PRO A 38 30.03 -31.14 16.84
N ASP A 39 29.46 -30.21 17.60
CA ASP A 39 29.01 -30.44 18.98
C ASP A 39 27.75 -31.32 19.08
N LEU A 40 26.97 -31.43 18.01
CA LEU A 40 25.72 -32.21 17.97
C LEU A 40 25.93 -33.66 17.52
N ILE A 41 26.80 -33.89 16.54
CA ILE A 41 26.99 -35.20 15.89
C ILE A 41 28.38 -35.82 16.10
N GLY A 42 29.29 -35.12 16.78
CA GLY A 42 30.62 -35.65 17.13
C GLY A 42 31.58 -35.83 15.95
N VAL A 43 31.33 -35.15 14.82
CA VAL A 43 32.18 -35.18 13.64
C VAL A 43 32.68 -33.78 13.35
N GLN A 44 33.99 -33.55 13.52
CA GLN A 44 34.64 -32.30 13.08
C GLN A 44 34.82 -32.33 11.57
N VAL A 45 34.04 -31.51 10.86
CA VAL A 45 34.30 -31.15 9.47
C VAL A 45 34.58 -29.65 9.44
N PRO A 46 35.78 -29.20 9.05
CA PRO A 46 36.08 -27.78 8.92
C PRO A 46 35.08 -27.11 7.97
N ALA A 47 34.53 -25.96 8.37
CA ALA A 47 33.60 -25.20 7.51
C ALA A 47 34.21 -24.88 6.14
N THR A 48 35.53 -24.67 6.09
CA THR A 48 36.32 -24.43 4.88
C THR A 48 36.23 -25.58 3.88
N ASP A 49 36.25 -26.83 4.35
CA ASP A 49 36.28 -28.01 3.48
C ASP A 49 34.90 -28.23 2.84
N LEU A 50 33.84 -28.03 3.62
CA LEU A 50 32.46 -28.03 3.11
C LEU A 50 32.24 -26.90 2.10
N LEU A 51 32.78 -25.72 2.36
CA LEU A 51 32.66 -24.57 1.47
C LEU A 51 33.32 -24.80 0.10
N VAL A 52 34.53 -25.36 0.08
CA VAL A 52 35.29 -25.61 -1.16
C VAL A 52 34.52 -26.54 -2.11
N VAL A 53 33.71 -27.45 -1.60
CA VAL A 53 32.93 -28.40 -2.42
C VAL A 53 31.52 -27.90 -2.70
N LEU A 54 30.80 -27.45 -1.67
CA LEU A 54 29.38 -27.14 -1.78
C LEU A 54 29.11 -25.83 -2.51
N ALA A 55 29.99 -24.83 -2.34
CA ALA A 55 29.78 -23.52 -2.94
C ALA A 55 29.88 -23.53 -4.49
N PRO A 56 30.92 -24.13 -5.13
CA PRO A 56 30.96 -24.23 -6.59
C PRO A 56 29.90 -25.18 -7.16
N LEU A 57 29.58 -26.28 -6.45
CA LEU A 57 28.50 -27.18 -6.84
C LEU A 57 27.14 -26.45 -6.85
N GLY A 58 26.87 -25.71 -5.78
CA GLY A 58 25.67 -24.90 -5.65
C GLY A 58 25.57 -23.81 -6.72
N LEU A 59 26.68 -23.13 -7.02
CA LEU A 59 26.77 -22.15 -8.11
C LEU A 59 26.46 -22.79 -9.46
N ALA A 60 27.03 -23.96 -9.77
CA ALA A 60 26.80 -24.67 -11.02
C ALA A 60 25.34 -25.14 -11.17
N ILE A 61 24.76 -25.72 -10.11
CA ILE A 61 23.36 -26.16 -10.09
C ILE A 61 22.43 -24.95 -10.26
N GLY A 62 22.66 -23.89 -9.47
CA GLY A 62 21.89 -22.66 -9.53
C GLY A 62 21.96 -22.00 -10.90
N GLY A 63 23.16 -21.85 -11.46
CA GLY A 63 23.36 -21.30 -12.80
C GLY A 63 22.66 -22.12 -13.89
N THR A 64 22.79 -23.45 -13.84
CA THR A 64 22.09 -24.35 -14.78
C THR A 64 20.57 -24.20 -14.68
N TYR A 65 20.03 -24.15 -13.46
CA TYR A 65 18.61 -23.93 -13.23
C TYR A 65 18.15 -22.57 -13.76
N GLY A 66 18.94 -21.51 -13.56
CA GLY A 66 18.69 -20.17 -14.12
C GLY A 66 18.62 -20.17 -15.65
N TYR A 67 19.56 -20.85 -16.30
CA TYR A 67 19.58 -21.01 -17.76
C TYR A 67 18.34 -21.78 -18.27
N LEU A 68 17.99 -22.89 -17.63
CA LEU A 68 16.80 -23.67 -18.00
C LEU A 68 15.51 -22.86 -17.82
N THR A 69 15.45 -22.02 -16.78
CA THR A 69 14.31 -21.13 -16.54
C THR A 69 14.16 -20.11 -17.67
N TYR A 70 15.28 -19.51 -18.12
CA TYR A 70 15.28 -18.62 -19.27
C TYR A 70 14.79 -19.33 -20.54
N ARG A 71 15.36 -20.49 -20.86
CA ARG A 71 15.05 -21.22 -22.10
C ARG A 71 13.58 -21.65 -22.19
N ARG A 72 12.95 -21.89 -21.04
CA ARG A 72 11.59 -22.42 -20.95
C ARG A 72 10.52 -21.33 -20.73
N PHE A 73 10.93 -20.07 -20.63
CA PHE A 73 10.02 -18.92 -20.52
C PHE A 73 9.57 -18.46 -21.91
N SER A 74 8.26 -18.23 -22.08
CA SER A 74 7.69 -17.66 -23.29
C SER A 74 6.46 -16.82 -22.98
N TYR A 75 6.19 -15.80 -23.80
CA TYR A 75 5.02 -14.93 -23.66
C TYR A 75 4.42 -14.59 -25.02
N GLU A 76 3.15 -14.17 -25.05
CA GLU A 76 2.46 -13.73 -26.26
C GLU A 76 1.41 -12.67 -25.92
N LEU A 77 1.33 -11.60 -26.71
CA LEU A 77 0.30 -10.56 -26.57
C LEU A 77 -0.71 -10.71 -27.71
N THR A 78 -1.84 -11.35 -27.40
CA THR A 78 -2.94 -11.59 -28.36
C THR A 78 -3.87 -10.36 -28.42
N PRO A 79 -4.92 -10.37 -29.29
CA PRO A 79 -5.91 -9.29 -29.32
C PRO A 79 -6.69 -9.11 -28.00
N ASP A 80 -6.93 -10.20 -27.27
CA ASP A 80 -7.82 -10.22 -26.10
C ASP A 80 -7.12 -10.66 -24.80
N THR A 81 -5.97 -11.32 -24.90
CA THR A 81 -5.24 -11.92 -23.77
C THR A 81 -3.74 -11.62 -23.82
N PHE A 82 -3.12 -11.73 -22.66
CA PHE A 82 -1.68 -11.75 -22.47
C PHE A 82 -1.30 -13.10 -21.86
N ASP A 83 -0.55 -13.91 -22.62
CA ASP A 83 -0.29 -15.29 -22.27
C ASP A 83 1.16 -15.45 -21.83
N VAL A 84 1.39 -16.15 -20.71
CA VAL A 84 2.73 -16.40 -20.16
C VAL A 84 2.88 -17.85 -19.77
N ALA A 85 3.96 -18.48 -20.24
CA ALA A 85 4.34 -19.83 -19.85
C ALA A 85 5.73 -19.84 -19.20
N GLN A 86 5.83 -20.46 -18.02
CA GLN A 86 7.09 -20.52 -17.26
C GLN A 86 7.23 -21.80 -16.41
N GLY A 87 8.46 -22.04 -15.93
CA GLY A 87 8.81 -23.10 -14.98
C GLY A 87 9.66 -24.23 -15.56
N VAL A 88 10.60 -24.77 -14.76
CA VAL A 88 11.58 -25.79 -15.18
C VAL A 88 11.15 -27.21 -14.84
N ILE A 89 10.63 -27.44 -13.63
CA ILE A 89 10.18 -28.78 -13.20
C ILE A 89 8.70 -28.95 -13.54
N GLY A 90 7.85 -28.04 -13.03
CA GLY A 90 6.45 -27.88 -13.47
C GLY A 90 6.32 -26.77 -14.50
N ARG A 91 5.42 -26.92 -15.47
CA ARG A 91 5.05 -25.85 -16.42
C ARG A 91 3.75 -25.21 -15.95
N THR A 92 3.76 -23.90 -15.80
CA THR A 92 2.57 -23.10 -15.51
C THR A 92 2.33 -22.19 -16.71
N GLU A 93 1.13 -22.27 -17.26
CA GLU A 93 0.64 -21.43 -18.34
C GLU A 93 -0.51 -20.58 -17.79
N ARG A 94 -0.46 -19.28 -18.06
CA ARG A 94 -1.46 -18.31 -17.60
C ARG A 94 -1.90 -17.48 -18.78
N GLU A 95 -3.20 -17.50 -19.02
CA GLU A 95 -3.88 -16.65 -19.99
C GLU A 95 -4.54 -15.51 -19.21
N ILE A 96 -4.10 -14.29 -19.46
CA ILE A 96 -4.52 -13.11 -18.71
C ILE A 96 -5.37 -12.23 -19.63
N PRO A 97 -6.70 -12.19 -19.49
CA PRO A 97 -7.54 -11.31 -20.31
C PRO A 97 -7.11 -9.85 -20.17
N ILE A 98 -6.95 -9.13 -21.28
CA ILE A 98 -6.51 -7.72 -21.28
C ILE A 98 -7.46 -6.85 -20.44
N ARG A 99 -8.76 -7.17 -20.46
CA ARG A 99 -9.78 -6.52 -19.63
C ARG A 99 -9.55 -6.66 -18.12
N ARG A 100 -8.85 -7.70 -17.67
CA ARG A 100 -8.51 -7.92 -16.25
C ARG A 100 -7.23 -7.20 -15.85
N ILE A 101 -6.37 -6.80 -16.81
CA ILE A 101 -5.12 -6.10 -16.53
C ILE A 101 -5.42 -4.71 -16.00
N GLN A 102 -5.05 -4.47 -14.75
CA GLN A 102 -5.25 -3.19 -14.07
C GLN A 102 -4.04 -2.29 -14.22
N ASN A 103 -2.85 -2.84 -13.94
CA ASN A 103 -1.60 -2.10 -13.92
C ASN A 103 -0.49 -2.87 -14.66
N VAL A 104 0.40 -2.11 -15.30
CA VAL A 104 1.59 -2.61 -15.99
C VAL A 104 2.78 -1.73 -15.59
N ASP A 105 3.58 -2.23 -14.65
CA ASP A 105 4.78 -1.55 -14.16
C ASP A 105 5.99 -1.94 -15.00
N VAL A 106 6.79 -0.95 -15.38
CA VAL A 106 8.09 -1.15 -16.03
C VAL A 106 9.18 -0.69 -15.07
N GLN A 107 10.13 -1.58 -14.73
CA GLN A 107 11.22 -1.28 -13.80
C GLN A 107 12.57 -1.42 -14.48
N GLN A 108 13.37 -0.35 -14.44
CA GLN A 108 14.71 -0.32 -15.02
C GLN A 108 15.72 0.14 -13.96
N ASN A 109 16.68 -0.73 -13.66
CA ASN A 109 17.82 -0.38 -12.81
C ASN A 109 19.04 0.07 -13.62
N VAL A 110 20.06 0.61 -12.96
CA VAL A 110 21.29 1.09 -13.61
C VAL A 110 21.92 0.00 -14.48
N LEU A 111 21.89 -1.27 -14.04
CA LEU A 111 22.38 -2.38 -14.87
C LEU A 111 21.45 -2.61 -16.07
N HIS A 112 20.14 -2.58 -15.87
CA HIS A 112 19.17 -2.72 -16.93
C HIS A 112 19.25 -1.56 -17.93
N GLN A 113 19.53 -0.34 -17.48
CA GLN A 113 19.73 0.83 -18.33
C GLN A 113 21.04 0.74 -19.12
N LEU A 114 22.13 0.29 -18.48
CA LEU A 114 23.39 0.01 -19.18
C LEU A 114 23.24 -1.03 -20.30
N PHE A 115 22.26 -1.92 -20.16
CA PHE A 115 22.01 -2.99 -21.10
C PHE A 115 20.69 -2.86 -21.88
N ASP A 116 20.04 -1.68 -21.86
CA ASP A 116 18.76 -1.39 -22.54
C ASP A 116 17.65 -2.42 -22.34
N VAL A 117 17.53 -2.95 -21.12
CA VAL A 117 16.47 -3.88 -20.72
C VAL A 117 15.58 -3.30 -19.62
N ALA A 118 14.44 -3.93 -19.34
CA ALA A 118 13.54 -3.61 -18.25
C ALA A 118 12.79 -4.85 -17.74
N VAL A 119 12.25 -4.77 -16.53
CA VAL A 119 11.32 -5.75 -15.96
C VAL A 119 9.91 -5.23 -16.19
N VAL A 120 9.01 -6.05 -16.75
CA VAL A 120 7.58 -5.72 -16.86
C VAL A 120 6.78 -6.54 -15.85
N ARG A 121 5.96 -5.90 -15.03
CA ARG A 121 5.06 -6.56 -14.07
C ARG A 121 3.63 -6.24 -14.42
N ILE A 122 2.79 -7.27 -14.50
CA ILE A 122 1.39 -7.17 -14.90
C ILE A 122 0.53 -7.61 -13.73
N GLU A 123 -0.38 -6.73 -13.33
CA GLU A 123 -1.31 -6.93 -12.23
C GLU A 123 -2.75 -6.93 -12.73
N THR A 124 -3.59 -7.76 -12.12
CA THR A 124 -4.98 -7.94 -12.55
C THR A 124 -6.00 -7.85 -11.45
N ALA A 125 -7.24 -7.63 -11.87
CA ALA A 125 -8.39 -7.54 -10.98
C ALA A 125 -8.64 -8.88 -10.26
N GLY A 126 -8.68 -8.84 -8.93
CA GLY A 126 -9.05 -9.97 -8.07
C GLY A 126 -7.89 -10.80 -7.53
N GLY A 127 -6.63 -10.41 -7.79
CA GLY A 127 -5.45 -11.03 -7.19
C GLY A 127 -4.61 -9.99 -6.45
N GLY A 128 -4.36 -10.18 -5.15
CA GLY A 128 -3.49 -9.30 -4.35
C GLY A 128 -1.99 -9.45 -4.63
N ALA A 129 -1.61 -9.99 -5.79
CA ALA A 129 -0.23 -10.24 -6.20
C ALA A 129 -0.08 -10.12 -7.72
N THR A 130 1.13 -9.77 -8.17
CA THR A 130 1.49 -9.71 -9.59
C THR A 130 1.19 -11.04 -10.30
N GLU A 131 0.32 -11.01 -11.32
CA GLU A 131 -0.14 -12.22 -12.02
C GLU A 131 0.91 -12.72 -13.05
N ALA A 132 1.67 -11.79 -13.64
CA ALA A 132 2.81 -12.08 -14.50
C ALA A 132 3.98 -11.10 -14.32
N THR A 133 5.21 -11.62 -14.38
CA THR A 133 6.43 -10.80 -14.37
C THR A 133 7.36 -11.26 -15.48
N LEU A 134 7.67 -10.35 -16.39
CA LEU A 134 8.69 -10.51 -17.40
C LEU A 134 9.96 -9.88 -16.84
N SER A 135 10.86 -10.72 -16.36
CA SER A 135 12.01 -10.24 -15.57
C SER A 135 13.03 -9.41 -16.36
N VAL A 136 13.17 -9.62 -17.66
CA VAL A 136 14.14 -8.87 -18.49
C VAL A 136 13.65 -8.94 -19.94
N VAL A 137 13.15 -7.81 -20.44
CA VAL A 137 12.72 -7.57 -21.82
C VAL A 137 13.49 -6.35 -22.32
N ASP A 138 13.68 -6.20 -23.63
CA ASP A 138 14.21 -4.95 -24.19
C ASP A 138 13.35 -3.75 -23.78
N ILE A 139 13.95 -2.58 -23.54
CA ILE A 139 13.21 -1.40 -23.07
C ILE A 139 12.16 -0.93 -24.08
N ASP A 140 12.44 -0.99 -25.38
CA ASP A 140 11.50 -0.57 -26.41
C ASP A 140 10.34 -1.56 -26.53
N GLU A 141 10.64 -2.84 -26.36
CA GLU A 141 9.64 -3.91 -26.29
C GLU A 141 8.78 -3.81 -25.02
N ALA A 142 9.37 -3.49 -23.87
CA ALA A 142 8.62 -3.24 -22.64
C ALA A 142 7.62 -2.08 -22.80
N ARG A 143 8.06 -1.00 -23.47
CA ARG A 143 7.20 0.14 -23.84
C ARG A 143 6.16 -0.26 -24.89
N ALA A 144 6.49 -1.14 -25.83
CA ALA A 144 5.55 -1.66 -26.83
C ALA A 144 4.46 -2.52 -26.19
N ILE A 145 4.81 -3.39 -25.25
CA ILE A 145 3.86 -4.19 -24.46
C ILE A 145 2.94 -3.27 -23.66
N GLN A 146 3.48 -2.26 -22.96
CA GLN A 146 2.68 -1.32 -22.18
C GLN A 146 1.70 -0.53 -23.06
N ARG A 147 2.18 0.03 -24.18
CA ARG A 147 1.33 0.74 -25.16
C ARG A 147 0.27 -0.19 -25.76
N GLY A 148 0.69 -1.38 -26.18
CA GLY A 148 -0.19 -2.38 -26.78
C GLY A 148 -1.29 -2.86 -25.85
N ILE A 149 -1.03 -2.98 -24.54
CA ILE A 149 -2.07 -3.31 -23.54
C ILE A 149 -3.01 -2.11 -23.35
N ARG A 150 -2.49 -0.88 -23.24
CA ARG A 150 -3.29 0.34 -23.08
C ARG A 150 -4.24 0.56 -24.26
N GLU A 151 -3.74 0.45 -25.50
CA GLU A 151 -4.55 0.63 -26.72
C GLU A 151 -5.64 -0.42 -26.88
N ARG A 152 -5.33 -1.69 -26.60
CA ARG A 152 -6.35 -2.77 -26.67
C ARG A 152 -7.41 -2.60 -25.58
N ARG A 153 -7.02 -2.13 -24.39
CA ARG A 153 -7.97 -1.79 -23.32
C ARG A 153 -8.87 -0.61 -23.70
N ALA A 154 -8.34 0.40 -24.39
CA ALA A 154 -9.15 1.51 -24.91
C ALA A 154 -10.18 1.02 -25.95
N ARG A 155 -9.74 0.22 -26.93
CA ARG A 155 -10.62 -0.39 -27.94
C ARG A 155 -11.72 -1.26 -27.35
N LEU A 156 -11.41 -2.08 -26.34
CA LEU A 156 -12.40 -2.92 -25.65
C LEU A 156 -13.44 -2.11 -24.86
N ARG A 157 -13.07 -0.92 -24.36
CA ARG A 157 -14.02 -0.01 -23.70
C ARG A 157 -14.94 0.65 -24.72
N GLU A 158 -14.40 1.10 -25.84
CA GLU A 158 -15.17 1.68 -26.94
C GLU A 158 -16.13 0.66 -27.56
N SER A 159 -15.71 -0.58 -27.79
CA SER A 159 -16.59 -1.63 -28.32
C SER A 159 -17.72 -1.98 -27.37
N ASN A 160 -17.46 -2.00 -26.06
CA ASN A 160 -18.52 -2.23 -25.06
C ASN A 160 -19.45 -1.03 -24.93
N GLY A 161 -18.93 0.20 -24.99
CA GLY A 161 -19.75 1.41 -25.02
C GLY A 161 -20.64 1.47 -26.26
N ALA A 162 -20.09 1.17 -27.43
CA ALA A 162 -20.84 1.11 -28.68
C ALA A 162 -21.89 -0.02 -28.70
N ASN A 163 -21.58 -1.20 -28.18
CA ASN A 163 -22.54 -2.30 -28.05
C ASN A 163 -23.64 -1.99 -27.02
N ALA A 164 -23.33 -1.30 -25.91
CA ALA A 164 -24.33 -0.87 -24.94
C ALA A 164 -25.27 0.18 -25.53
N THR A 165 -24.74 1.13 -26.32
CA THR A 165 -25.54 2.12 -27.04
C THR A 165 -26.40 1.46 -28.12
N ALA A 166 -25.85 0.54 -28.92
CA ALA A 166 -26.58 -0.18 -29.95
C ALA A 166 -27.70 -1.07 -29.36
N ALA A 167 -27.45 -1.77 -28.26
CA ALA A 167 -28.47 -2.57 -27.56
C ALA A 167 -29.59 -1.70 -26.96
N THR A 168 -29.27 -0.46 -26.56
CA THR A 168 -30.27 0.51 -26.06
C THR A 168 -31.12 1.07 -27.21
N THR A 169 -30.51 1.32 -28.37
CA THR A 169 -31.24 1.74 -29.59
C THR A 169 -32.15 0.63 -30.12
N ASP A 170 -31.68 -0.63 -30.17
CA ASP A 170 -32.49 -1.79 -30.59
C ASP A 170 -33.66 -2.06 -29.63
N ALA A 171 -33.46 -1.88 -28.33
CA ALA A 171 -34.53 -1.99 -27.33
C ALA A 171 -35.57 -0.86 -27.45
N THR A 172 -35.14 0.33 -27.90
CA THR A 172 -36.03 1.47 -28.14
C THR A 172 -36.83 1.28 -29.45
N GLU A 173 -36.20 0.78 -30.52
CA GLU A 173 -36.88 0.45 -31.78
C GLU A 173 -37.82 -0.76 -31.65
N THR A 174 -37.46 -1.79 -30.86
CA THR A 174 -38.33 -2.96 -30.63
C THR A 174 -39.58 -2.61 -29.82
N ASN A 175 -39.47 -1.67 -28.86
CA ASN A 175 -40.64 -1.15 -28.14
C ASN A 175 -41.48 -0.18 -28.98
N ALA A 176 -40.89 0.56 -29.92
CA ALA A 176 -41.64 1.36 -30.89
C ALA A 176 -42.41 0.48 -31.90
N ALA A 177 -41.82 -0.63 -32.37
CA ALA A 177 -42.45 -1.54 -33.34
C ALA A 177 -43.57 -2.42 -32.76
N THR A 178 -43.68 -2.55 -31.43
CA THR A 178 -44.74 -3.34 -30.78
C THR A 178 -46.04 -2.55 -30.56
N THR A 179 -46.03 -1.23 -30.78
CA THR A 179 -47.23 -0.38 -30.54
C THR A 179 -48.16 -0.28 -31.76
N ASP A 180 -47.77 -0.78 -32.94
CA ASP A 180 -48.54 -0.63 -34.20
C ASP A 180 -49.29 -1.91 -34.66
N ALA A 181 -49.35 -2.97 -33.84
CA ALA A 181 -49.86 -4.28 -34.27
C ALA A 181 -51.09 -4.81 -33.54
N ASP A 182 -51.86 -3.99 -32.80
CA ASP A 182 -53.15 -4.44 -32.26
C ASP A 182 -54.25 -3.37 -32.35
N ALA A 183 -54.86 -3.28 -33.53
CA ALA A 183 -56.14 -2.63 -33.72
C ALA A 183 -56.95 -3.33 -34.82
N THR A 184 -57.63 -4.43 -34.49
CA THR A 184 -58.84 -4.86 -35.23
C THR A 184 -59.81 -5.55 -34.26
N ALA A 185 -60.92 -4.87 -33.97
CA ALA A 185 -62.05 -5.33 -33.16
C ALA A 185 -62.90 -6.42 -33.86
N PRO A 186 -63.86 -7.05 -33.13
CA PRO A 186 -65.26 -6.62 -33.34
C PRO A 186 -66.19 -6.65 -32.10
N GLY A 187 -67.09 -5.64 -32.02
CA GLY A 187 -68.48 -5.54 -31.49
C GLY A 187 -68.89 -6.16 -30.14
N THR A 188 -69.72 -5.54 -29.28
CA THR A 188 -70.98 -4.79 -29.53
C THR A 188 -71.50 -4.12 -28.24
N THR A 189 -72.30 -3.03 -28.38
CA THR A 189 -73.36 -2.44 -27.48
C THR A 189 -72.96 -1.92 -26.08
N ASP A 190 -73.40 -0.79 -25.51
CA ASP A 190 -74.54 0.14 -25.70
C ASP A 190 -74.29 1.44 -24.86
N ALA A 191 -74.88 2.58 -25.29
CA ALA A 191 -75.24 3.83 -24.55
C ALA A 191 -74.11 4.66 -23.84
N ASP A 192 -74.11 5.99 -23.73
CA ASP A 192 -75.15 7.03 -23.76
C ASP A 192 -74.54 8.44 -24.03
N ALA A 193 -75.36 9.29 -24.63
CA ALA A 193 -75.48 10.77 -24.67
C ALA A 193 -74.29 11.78 -24.73
N THR A 194 -74.47 12.71 -25.69
CA THR A 194 -74.20 14.19 -25.69
C THR A 194 -72.74 14.67 -25.70
N GLY A 195 -72.29 15.58 -26.55
CA GLY A 195 -72.91 16.41 -27.60
C GLY A 195 -71.89 17.45 -28.11
N ALA A 196 -72.24 18.08 -29.24
CA ALA A 196 -71.65 19.28 -29.87
C ALA A 196 -70.38 19.13 -30.74
N ASP A 197 -70.66 19.09 -32.04
CA ASP A 197 -69.89 19.45 -33.25
C ASP A 197 -69.85 21.00 -33.44
N PRO A 198 -69.22 21.60 -34.49
CA PRO A 198 -68.08 21.20 -35.35
C PRO A 198 -67.15 22.40 -35.76
N VAL A 199 -66.33 22.22 -36.83
CA VAL A 199 -65.85 23.24 -37.85
C VAL A 199 -64.46 23.89 -37.55
N VAL A 200 -63.43 23.97 -38.42
CA VAL A 200 -63.23 23.69 -39.87
C VAL A 200 -61.74 23.87 -40.29
N ASP A 201 -61.36 23.22 -41.40
CA ASP A 201 -60.34 23.49 -42.44
C ASP A 201 -58.80 23.54 -42.15
N GLU A 202 -58.12 22.55 -42.76
CA GLU A 202 -56.85 22.67 -43.52
C GLU A 202 -57.02 23.55 -44.79
N PRO A 203 -56.01 23.89 -45.64
CA PRO A 203 -54.62 23.38 -45.75
C PRO A 203 -53.50 24.43 -46.07
N GLY A 204 -52.23 23.97 -45.98
CA GLY A 204 -51.20 24.09 -47.03
C GLY A 204 -50.55 25.45 -47.39
N ALA A 205 -49.21 25.45 -47.47
CA ALA A 205 -48.38 25.86 -48.65
C ALA A 205 -47.02 26.52 -48.31
N THR A 206 -45.95 25.85 -48.77
CA THR A 206 -44.77 26.35 -49.53
C THR A 206 -44.02 27.65 -49.16
N GLY A 207 -42.69 27.52 -49.02
CA GLY A 207 -41.75 28.10 -50.01
C GLY A 207 -40.99 29.40 -49.67
N ASP A 208 -39.67 29.23 -49.44
CA ASP A 208 -38.51 30.00 -49.93
C ASP A 208 -38.21 31.43 -49.44
N GLY A 209 -36.90 31.73 -49.23
CA GLY A 209 -36.40 33.06 -48.89
C GLY A 209 -34.98 33.13 -48.30
N THR A 210 -34.01 33.50 -49.16
CA THR A 210 -32.55 33.53 -48.97
C THR A 210 -32.00 34.80 -48.27
N SER A 211 -30.89 34.60 -47.54
CA SER A 211 -29.68 35.46 -47.30
C SER A 211 -29.76 36.96 -46.94
N THR A 212 -29.07 37.32 -45.85
CA THR A 212 -28.04 38.39 -45.66
C THR A 212 -27.70 38.43 -44.14
N GLY A 213 -26.50 38.58 -43.59
CA GLY A 213 -25.20 39.11 -44.00
C GLY A 213 -24.76 40.18 -42.95
N ARG A 214 -23.48 40.13 -42.49
CA ARG A 214 -22.72 41.12 -41.65
C ARG A 214 -22.80 40.86 -40.12
N ARG A 215 -21.75 40.54 -39.32
CA ARG A 215 -20.29 40.78 -39.20
C ARG A 215 -19.85 42.21 -38.83
N GLU A 216 -18.95 42.26 -37.83
CA GLU A 216 -18.08 43.39 -37.38
C GLU A 216 -18.73 44.37 -36.37
N ASP A 217 -18.15 44.77 -35.23
CA ASP A 217 -16.75 45.06 -34.81
C ASP A 217 -16.60 44.78 -33.28
N ALA A 218 -15.51 44.27 -32.70
CA ALA A 218 -14.08 44.66 -32.66
C ALA A 218 -13.69 45.65 -31.54
N LEU A 219 -12.39 45.56 -31.17
CA LEU A 219 -11.55 46.39 -30.27
C LEU A 219 -11.41 45.87 -28.82
N ASP A 220 -10.25 45.78 -28.17
CA ASP A 220 -8.81 45.89 -28.50
C ASP A 220 -8.03 45.66 -27.17
N ARG A 221 -6.84 45.04 -27.23
CA ARG A 221 -5.61 45.49 -26.55
C ARG A 221 -4.43 44.54 -26.84
N GLU A 222 -3.45 45.07 -27.57
CA GLU A 222 -2.09 44.56 -27.79
C GLU A 222 -1.06 45.29 -26.91
N GLY A 223 0.15 44.70 -26.84
CA GLY A 223 1.42 45.26 -26.35
C GLY A 223 2.00 44.40 -25.22
N GLU A 224 3.17 43.76 -25.30
CA GLU A 224 4.40 44.14 -26.01
C GLU A 224 5.33 42.91 -26.09
N HIS A 225 6.01 42.72 -27.22
CA HIS A 225 7.13 41.79 -27.43
C HIS A 225 8.36 42.64 -27.80
N ASP A 226 9.51 42.39 -27.17
CA ASP A 226 10.83 42.36 -27.83
C ASP A 226 11.91 41.90 -26.84
N ASP A 227 12.60 40.81 -27.17
CA ASP A 227 14.05 40.80 -27.38
C ASP A 227 14.55 39.36 -27.58
N ALA A 228 15.10 39.13 -28.77
CA ALA A 228 15.77 37.90 -29.19
C ALA A 228 17.29 38.02 -29.03
N LEU A 229 17.94 36.84 -28.93
CA LEU A 229 19.36 36.54 -29.18
C LEU A 229 20.32 36.57 -27.98
N ALA A 230 20.47 35.40 -27.36
CA ALA A 230 21.78 34.91 -26.92
C ALA A 230 21.83 33.37 -27.06
N HIS A 231 22.42 32.89 -28.15
CA HIS A 231 22.87 31.51 -28.28
C HIS A 231 24.13 31.29 -27.42
N GLY A 232 24.22 30.12 -26.78
CA GLY A 232 25.50 29.50 -26.43
C GLY A 232 25.81 29.39 -24.94
N ALA A 233 25.15 28.45 -24.27
CA ALA A 233 25.74 27.68 -23.17
C ALA A 233 25.04 26.31 -23.15
N GLU A 234 25.72 25.28 -23.67
CA GLU A 234 25.32 23.88 -23.49
C GLU A 234 25.35 23.56 -21.99
N ASP A 235 24.19 23.57 -21.35
CA ASP A 235 24.01 23.10 -19.98
C ASP A 235 23.66 21.61 -20.01
N TRP A 236 24.63 20.78 -19.64
CA TRP A 236 24.54 19.33 -19.57
C TRP A 236 23.78 18.90 -18.30
N ASN A 237 22.50 19.24 -18.19
CA ASN A 237 21.71 18.88 -17.00
C ASN A 237 20.21 18.62 -17.25
N ASP A 238 19.87 17.92 -18.33
CA ASP A 238 18.51 17.41 -18.54
C ASP A 238 18.52 15.88 -18.72
N PRO A 239 18.29 15.09 -17.64
CA PRO A 239 18.06 13.66 -17.76
C PRO A 239 16.57 13.42 -17.99
N ALA A 240 16.08 13.69 -19.20
CA ALA A 240 14.85 13.18 -19.80
C ALA A 240 13.76 12.75 -18.80
N GLY A 241 12.96 13.71 -18.34
CA GLY A 241 11.66 13.45 -17.76
C GLY A 241 10.76 12.77 -18.79
N VAL A 242 10.36 11.52 -18.54
CA VAL A 242 9.46 10.75 -19.41
C VAL A 242 8.00 11.26 -19.33
N TRP A 243 7.75 12.33 -18.57
CA TRP A 243 6.39 12.82 -18.26
C TRP A 243 6.25 14.35 -18.24
N THR A 244 7.26 15.11 -18.70
CA THR A 244 7.25 16.58 -18.60
C THR A 244 6.48 17.29 -19.72
N ASP A 245 6.01 16.56 -20.74
CA ASP A 245 5.45 17.16 -21.97
C ASP A 245 3.91 17.23 -22.00
N GLU A 246 3.19 16.96 -20.91
CA GLU A 246 1.72 17.00 -20.88
C GLU A 246 1.19 17.88 -19.73
N GLU A 247 0.34 18.85 -20.08
CA GLU A 247 -0.16 20.02 -19.33
C GLU A 247 -0.89 19.77 -17.97
N ASP A 248 -0.76 18.59 -17.34
CA ASP A 248 -1.65 18.17 -16.23
C ASP A 248 -0.94 17.45 -15.05
N TYR A 249 0.34 17.77 -14.80
CA TYR A 249 1.10 17.26 -13.66
C TYR A 249 1.27 18.33 -12.57
N ASP A 250 0.66 18.11 -11.42
CA ASP A 250 0.82 18.96 -10.23
C ASP A 250 1.80 18.32 -9.24
N ARG A 251 2.86 19.04 -8.88
CA ARG A 251 3.90 18.54 -8.00
C ARG A 251 3.51 18.74 -6.54
N LEU A 252 3.28 17.64 -5.82
CA LEU A 252 2.84 17.67 -4.43
C LEU A 252 4.01 17.68 -3.43
N LEU A 253 5.02 16.83 -3.63
CA LEU A 253 6.11 16.65 -2.67
C LEU A 253 7.39 16.13 -3.31
N ALA A 254 8.54 16.66 -2.88
CA ALA A 254 9.85 16.11 -3.24
C ALA A 254 10.76 16.07 -2.00
N LEU A 255 11.52 14.99 -1.85
CA LEU A 255 12.45 14.85 -0.72
C LEU A 255 13.75 15.60 -0.99
N LYS A 256 14.16 16.39 -0.01
CA LYS A 256 15.52 16.94 0.02
C LYS A 256 16.48 15.89 0.55
N PHE A 257 17.77 16.07 0.28
CA PHE A 257 18.82 15.23 0.86
C PHE A 257 18.75 15.20 2.40
N ALA A 258 18.39 16.31 3.04
CA ALA A 258 18.18 16.38 4.49
C ALA A 258 17.05 15.44 4.96
N ASP A 259 15.96 15.35 4.22
CA ASP A 259 14.84 14.46 4.54
C ASP A 259 15.25 12.99 4.41
N LEU A 260 16.09 12.66 3.43
CA LEU A 260 16.69 11.33 3.30
C LEU A 260 17.59 10.97 4.48
N LEU A 261 18.34 11.92 5.04
CA LEU A 261 19.12 11.67 6.25
C LEU A 261 18.21 11.40 7.46
N VAL A 262 17.08 12.11 7.57
CA VAL A 262 16.06 11.83 8.60
C VAL A 262 15.45 10.43 8.37
N LEU A 263 15.11 10.07 7.14
CA LEU A 263 14.60 8.74 6.79
C LEU A 263 15.59 7.65 7.20
N ALA A 264 16.83 7.80 6.78
CA ALA A 264 17.94 6.91 7.06
C ALA A 264 18.16 6.75 8.57
N ALA A 265 18.04 7.85 9.33
CA ALA A 265 18.23 7.83 10.76
C ALA A 265 17.05 7.20 11.53
N THR A 266 15.86 7.22 10.94
CA THR A 266 14.61 6.82 11.61
C THR A 266 14.15 5.41 11.21
N ASN A 267 14.59 4.92 10.05
CA ASN A 267 14.16 3.64 9.49
C ASN A 267 15.28 2.59 9.54
N PHE A 268 15.46 2.00 10.71
CA PHE A 268 16.41 0.90 10.90
C PHE A 268 15.83 -0.43 10.40
N GLN A 269 16.43 -0.99 9.35
CA GLN A 269 16.11 -2.30 8.80
C GLN A 269 16.86 -3.39 9.57
N LEU A 270 16.16 -4.25 10.30
CA LEU A 270 16.78 -5.36 11.06
C LEU A 270 17.64 -6.29 10.18
N GLY A 271 17.31 -6.42 8.89
CA GLY A 271 18.10 -7.22 7.94
C GLY A 271 19.53 -6.71 7.73
N SER A 272 19.78 -5.41 7.94
CA SER A 272 21.13 -4.83 7.87
C SER A 272 22.06 -5.40 8.93
N LEU A 273 21.55 -5.77 10.11
CA LEU A 273 22.33 -6.42 11.16
C LEU A 273 22.84 -7.78 10.73
N LEU A 274 22.00 -8.56 10.05
CA LEU A 274 22.41 -9.87 9.53
C LEU A 274 23.50 -9.69 8.48
N PHE A 275 23.40 -8.67 7.63
CA PHE A 275 24.44 -8.39 6.63
C PHE A 275 25.76 -8.03 7.29
N VAL A 276 25.75 -7.22 8.36
CA VAL A 276 26.98 -6.91 9.10
C VAL A 276 27.50 -8.11 9.85
N LEU A 277 26.63 -8.92 10.46
CA LEU A 277 27.03 -10.14 11.17
C LEU A 277 27.65 -11.20 10.24
N VAL A 278 27.10 -11.35 9.03
CA VAL A 278 27.61 -12.29 8.01
C VAL A 278 28.79 -11.70 7.24
N GLY A 279 28.78 -10.40 6.99
CA GLY A 279 29.82 -9.66 6.28
C GLY A 279 31.07 -9.42 7.12
N PHE A 280 30.94 -9.34 8.44
CA PHE A 280 32.07 -9.09 9.34
C PHE A 280 33.15 -10.19 9.23
N PRO A 281 32.83 -11.50 9.25
CA PRO A 281 33.80 -12.55 8.95
C PRO A 281 34.41 -12.45 7.54
N LEU A 282 33.63 -12.02 6.54
CA LEU A 282 34.10 -11.88 5.16
C LEU A 282 35.08 -10.72 4.97
N ALA A 283 35.00 -9.70 5.83
CA ALA A 283 35.94 -8.58 5.84
C ALA A 283 37.32 -8.94 6.43
N GLY A 284 37.49 -10.17 6.93
CA GLY A 284 38.78 -10.77 7.30
C GLY A 284 39.55 -9.94 8.32
N ASP A 285 40.81 -9.64 8.00
CA ASP A 285 41.73 -8.93 8.89
C ASP A 285 41.26 -7.51 9.21
N VAL A 286 40.56 -6.83 8.29
CA VAL A 286 40.10 -5.46 8.52
C VAL A 286 39.07 -5.41 9.64
N ALA A 287 38.07 -6.30 9.59
CA ALA A 287 37.04 -6.39 10.62
C ALA A 287 37.63 -6.81 11.97
N THR A 288 38.54 -7.78 11.95
CA THR A 288 39.26 -8.25 13.15
C THR A 288 40.07 -7.11 13.78
N ASN A 289 40.84 -6.37 12.99
CA ASN A 289 41.65 -5.26 13.47
C ASN A 289 40.80 -4.11 14.03
N VAL A 290 39.69 -3.78 13.38
CA VAL A 290 38.75 -2.76 13.89
C VAL A 290 38.15 -3.18 15.23
N LEU A 291 37.76 -4.45 15.38
CA LEU A 291 37.21 -4.97 16.63
C LEU A 291 38.26 -4.98 17.76
N LEU A 292 39.47 -5.47 17.47
CA LEU A 292 40.56 -5.49 18.44
C LEU A 292 40.96 -4.07 18.86
N ALA A 293 41.12 -3.15 17.90
CA ALA A 293 41.45 -1.75 18.19
C ALA A 293 40.34 -1.03 18.97
N ALA A 294 39.06 -1.34 18.71
CA ALA A 294 37.94 -0.80 19.47
C ALA A 294 37.85 -1.39 20.88
N ALA A 295 38.33 -2.62 21.08
CA ALA A 295 38.32 -3.33 22.36
C ALA A 295 39.53 -3.00 23.25
N GLU A 296 40.68 -2.66 22.66
CA GLU A 296 41.93 -2.37 23.37
C GLU A 296 41.79 -1.32 24.50
N PRO A 297 41.10 -0.17 24.31
CA PRO A 297 40.93 0.83 25.37
C PRO A 297 40.17 0.33 26.59
N PHE A 298 39.41 -0.76 26.44
CA PHE A 298 38.59 -1.39 27.47
C PHE A 298 39.25 -2.65 28.04
N GLY A 299 40.53 -2.91 27.73
CA GLY A 299 41.25 -4.11 28.16
C GLY A 299 40.96 -5.34 27.29
N GLY A 300 40.57 -5.13 26.03
CA GLY A 300 40.36 -6.19 25.05
C GLY A 300 41.64 -6.98 24.71
N PRO A 301 41.50 -8.14 24.05
CA PRO A 301 42.64 -8.98 23.69
C PRO A 301 43.45 -8.36 22.54
N ALA A 302 44.73 -8.70 22.44
CA ALA A 302 45.59 -8.29 21.31
C ALA A 302 45.44 -9.19 20.06
N SER A 303 44.87 -10.39 20.23
CA SER A 303 44.57 -11.35 19.16
C SER A 303 43.31 -12.14 19.49
N LEU A 304 42.65 -12.70 18.48
CA LEU A 304 41.46 -13.56 18.65
C LEU A 304 41.81 -15.04 18.87
N ASP A 305 43.00 -15.33 19.40
CA ASP A 305 43.47 -16.70 19.62
C ASP A 305 42.81 -17.28 20.90
N PRO A 306 41.93 -18.30 20.80
CA PRO A 306 41.17 -18.81 21.93
C PRO A 306 42.02 -19.36 23.07
N ASP A 307 43.25 -19.82 22.77
CA ASP A 307 44.12 -20.47 23.75
C ASP A 307 44.77 -19.46 24.72
N VAL A 308 44.80 -18.18 24.35
CA VAL A 308 45.42 -17.10 25.15
C VAL A 308 44.42 -16.09 25.72
N MET A 309 43.17 -16.12 25.29
CA MET A 309 42.16 -15.16 25.75
C MET A 309 41.58 -15.53 27.14
N THR A 310 41.46 -14.53 28.01
CA THR A 310 40.81 -14.69 29.31
C THR A 310 39.29 -14.52 29.20
N PRO A 311 38.48 -15.11 30.11
CA PRO A 311 37.03 -14.91 30.11
C PRO A 311 36.60 -13.43 30.06
N ASP A 312 37.31 -12.55 30.76
CA ASP A 312 37.03 -11.11 30.77
C ASP A 312 37.24 -10.46 29.39
N GLN A 313 38.25 -10.90 28.63
CA GLN A 313 38.49 -10.41 27.27
C GLN A 313 37.38 -10.81 26.31
N TYR A 314 36.76 -12.00 26.47
CA TYR A 314 35.56 -12.37 25.70
C TYR A 314 34.38 -11.45 26.01
N PHE A 315 34.20 -11.04 27.27
CA PHE A 315 33.15 -10.10 27.65
C PHE A 315 33.37 -8.71 27.05
N VAL A 316 34.61 -8.20 27.10
CA VAL A 316 34.96 -6.92 26.46
C VAL A 316 34.73 -7.00 24.95
N LEU A 317 35.18 -8.08 24.30
CA LEU A 317 35.00 -8.28 22.87
C LEU A 317 33.52 -8.31 22.49
N GLY A 318 32.69 -9.06 23.21
CA GLY A 318 31.24 -9.10 22.99
C GLY A 318 30.56 -7.74 23.26
N GLY A 319 31.00 -7.04 24.30
CA GLY A 319 30.52 -5.72 24.68
C GLY A 319 30.85 -4.62 23.66
N VAL A 320 31.94 -4.77 22.90
CA VAL A 320 32.34 -3.85 21.82
C VAL A 320 31.78 -4.28 20.47
N ALA A 321 31.80 -5.58 20.16
CA ALA A 321 31.27 -6.13 18.92
C ALA A 321 29.77 -5.84 18.76
N GLY A 322 28.98 -5.98 19.82
CA GLY A 322 27.53 -5.72 19.78
C GLY A 322 27.19 -4.31 19.28
N PRO A 323 27.66 -3.25 19.96
CA PRO A 323 27.50 -1.86 19.50
C PRO A 323 28.08 -1.61 18.11
N LEU A 324 29.23 -2.20 17.77
CA LEU A 324 29.85 -2.00 16.47
C LEU A 324 29.02 -2.60 15.34
N VAL A 325 28.45 -3.79 15.54
CA VAL A 325 27.49 -4.42 14.62
C VAL A 325 26.20 -3.61 14.53
N LEU A 326 25.69 -3.07 15.65
CA LEU A 326 24.52 -2.20 15.65
C LEU A 326 24.75 -0.92 14.83
N VAL A 327 25.88 -0.24 15.05
CA VAL A 327 26.25 0.99 14.33
C VAL A 327 26.52 0.69 12.85
N GLY A 328 27.30 -0.34 12.55
CA GLY A 328 27.57 -0.75 11.17
C GLY A 328 26.29 -1.12 10.43
N GLY A 329 25.40 -1.89 11.07
CA GLY A 329 24.09 -2.23 10.52
C GLY A 329 23.25 -0.97 10.29
N TYR A 330 23.30 -0.02 11.21
CA TYR A 330 22.55 1.23 11.09
C TYR A 330 23.05 2.08 9.94
N VAL A 331 24.37 2.23 9.79
CA VAL A 331 24.98 2.94 8.65
C VAL A 331 24.64 2.26 7.33
N LEU A 332 24.70 0.94 7.27
CA LEU A 332 24.30 0.20 6.08
C LEU A 332 22.82 0.38 5.77
N SER A 333 21.94 0.28 6.77
CA SER A 333 20.50 0.53 6.64
C SER A 333 20.23 1.95 6.13
N ALA A 334 20.94 2.94 6.67
CA ALA A 334 20.87 4.33 6.26
C ALA A 334 21.28 4.49 4.79
N ALA A 335 22.40 3.92 4.39
CA ALA A 335 22.86 3.94 3.00
C ALA A 335 21.84 3.29 2.05
N LEU A 336 21.30 2.12 2.41
CA LEU A 336 20.28 1.44 1.62
C LEU A 336 19.00 2.28 1.48
N ALA A 337 18.56 2.96 2.55
CA ALA A 337 17.40 3.86 2.49
C ALA A 337 17.65 5.07 1.58
N VAL A 338 18.84 5.67 1.61
CA VAL A 338 19.21 6.75 0.69
C VAL A 338 19.18 6.26 -0.75
N LEU A 339 19.78 5.10 -1.04
CA LEU A 339 19.77 4.52 -2.39
C LEU A 339 18.36 4.20 -2.90
N GLU A 340 17.46 3.79 -1.99
CA GLU A 340 16.09 3.40 -2.30
C GLU A 340 15.14 4.58 -2.54
N TYR A 341 15.35 5.72 -1.86
CA TYR A 341 14.49 6.90 -1.93
C TYR A 341 15.17 8.14 -2.52
N TYR A 342 16.36 7.97 -3.10
CA TYR A 342 17.05 9.05 -3.80
C TYR A 342 16.15 9.68 -4.88
N GLU A 343 16.19 11.00 -5.02
CA GLU A 343 15.33 11.74 -5.98
C GLU A 343 13.84 11.38 -5.85
N PHE A 344 13.35 11.12 -4.63
CA PHE A 344 11.94 10.86 -4.43
C PHE A 344 11.10 12.09 -4.77
N GLU A 345 10.12 11.88 -5.64
CA GLU A 345 9.11 12.86 -6.03
C GLU A 345 7.72 12.23 -6.03
N LEU A 346 6.72 13.01 -5.64
CA LEU A 346 5.30 12.68 -5.65
C LEU A 346 4.53 13.85 -6.29
N GLY A 347 3.70 13.53 -7.26
CA GLY A 347 2.77 14.46 -7.89
C GLY A 347 1.39 13.85 -8.08
N ARG A 348 0.47 14.66 -8.59
CA ARG A 348 -0.88 14.29 -8.97
C ARG A 348 -1.05 14.52 -10.45
N ARG A 349 -1.65 13.54 -11.13
CA ARG A 349 -2.02 13.61 -12.55
C ARG A 349 -3.45 13.11 -12.69
N GLY A 350 -4.39 14.03 -12.93
CA GLY A 350 -5.82 13.74 -12.82
C GLY A 350 -6.16 13.08 -11.48
N ASN A 351 -6.70 11.86 -11.52
CA ASN A 351 -7.07 11.07 -10.33
C ASN A 351 -5.96 10.13 -9.82
N ASP A 352 -4.75 10.19 -10.35
CA ASP A 352 -3.64 9.32 -9.94
C ASP A 352 -2.57 10.09 -9.17
N LEU A 353 -2.09 9.52 -8.06
CA LEU A 353 -0.85 9.95 -7.42
C LEU A 353 0.33 9.24 -8.08
N VAL A 354 1.25 9.99 -8.66
CA VAL A 354 2.41 9.44 -9.36
C VAL A 354 3.66 9.71 -8.54
N TYR A 355 4.47 8.68 -8.31
CA TYR A 355 5.74 8.82 -7.60
C TYR A 355 6.91 8.26 -8.40
N GLU A 356 8.09 8.86 -8.19
CA GLU A 356 9.36 8.42 -8.74
C GLU A 356 10.41 8.36 -7.62
N ARG A 357 11.31 7.37 -7.65
CA ARG A 357 12.41 7.23 -6.67
C ARG A 357 13.51 6.25 -7.09
N GLY A 358 14.67 6.41 -6.46
CA GLY A 358 15.76 5.43 -6.39
C GLY A 358 16.96 5.77 -7.27
N LEU A 359 18.17 5.56 -6.73
CA LEU A 359 19.44 5.88 -7.40
C LEU A 359 19.93 4.72 -8.29
N LEU A 360 19.98 3.51 -7.71
CA LEU A 360 20.45 2.31 -8.43
C LEU A 360 19.35 1.66 -9.25
N GLN A 361 18.11 1.76 -8.79
CA GLN A 361 16.94 1.30 -9.54
C GLN A 361 15.92 2.42 -9.54
N ARG A 362 15.59 2.96 -10.72
CA ARG A 362 14.53 3.96 -10.83
C ARG A 362 13.19 3.25 -10.82
N TYR A 363 12.39 3.56 -9.81
CA TYR A 363 11.04 3.09 -9.63
C TYR A 363 10.08 4.24 -9.89
N SER A 364 9.25 4.10 -10.91
CA SER A 364 8.06 4.92 -11.12
C SER A 364 6.82 4.10 -10.82
N GLY A 365 5.80 4.71 -10.22
CA GLY A 365 4.51 4.05 -10.01
C GLY A 365 3.38 5.07 -9.92
N SER A 366 2.16 4.61 -10.18
CA SER A 366 0.95 5.41 -9.98
C SER A 366 -0.01 4.71 -9.02
N ILE A 367 -0.71 5.52 -8.22
CA ILE A 367 -1.69 5.08 -7.23
C ILE A 367 -2.99 5.82 -7.53
N PRO A 368 -4.01 5.15 -8.08
CA PRO A 368 -5.32 5.76 -8.30
C PRO A 368 -5.96 6.17 -6.97
N THR A 369 -6.33 7.44 -6.84
CA THR A 369 -6.91 8.02 -5.61
C THR A 369 -8.25 7.37 -5.25
N ASP A 370 -9.05 7.01 -6.25
CA ASP A 370 -10.32 6.28 -6.12
C ASP A 370 -10.14 4.83 -5.63
N LYS A 371 -8.91 4.31 -5.59
CA LYS A 371 -8.61 2.98 -5.06
C LYS A 371 -8.04 3.00 -3.65
N ILE A 372 -7.77 4.18 -3.09
CA ILE A 372 -7.28 4.33 -1.73
C ILE A 372 -8.39 3.96 -0.75
N GLN A 373 -8.09 3.01 0.14
CA GLN A 373 -9.00 2.48 1.15
C GLN A 373 -8.73 3.10 2.52
N THR A 374 -7.45 3.17 2.90
CA THR A 374 -7.01 3.66 4.21
C THR A 374 -5.79 4.55 4.03
N LEU A 375 -5.76 5.71 4.70
CA LEU A 375 -4.54 6.49 4.90
C LEU A 375 -3.98 6.19 6.28
N THR A 376 -2.66 6.04 6.39
CA THR A 376 -1.99 5.82 7.66
C THR A 376 -0.84 6.80 7.83
N VAL A 377 -1.01 7.76 8.74
CA VAL A 377 0.07 8.64 9.17
C VAL A 377 0.93 7.87 10.17
N ARG A 378 2.18 7.62 9.80
CA ARG A 378 3.15 6.85 10.59
C ARG A 378 4.25 7.75 11.12
N GLU A 379 4.47 7.69 12.42
CA GLU A 379 5.49 8.50 13.08
C GLU A 379 6.28 7.66 14.10
N THR A 380 7.56 7.46 13.83
CA THR A 380 8.49 6.87 14.81
C THR A 380 8.81 7.88 15.91
N ALA A 381 9.26 7.42 17.08
CA ALA A 381 9.63 8.32 18.18
C ALA A 381 10.67 9.40 17.77
N PRO A 382 11.74 9.07 17.01
CA PRO A 382 12.65 10.10 16.51
C PRO A 382 12.00 11.04 15.50
N MET A 383 11.16 10.54 14.57
CA MET A 383 10.44 11.41 13.63
C MET A 383 9.57 12.44 14.36
N ARG A 384 8.79 12.01 15.36
CA ARG A 384 7.94 12.92 16.15
C ARG A 384 8.73 13.99 16.87
N TRP A 385 9.90 13.61 17.40
CA TRP A 385 10.77 14.56 18.08
C TRP A 385 11.36 15.60 17.12
N LEU A 386 11.63 15.20 15.88
CA LEU A 386 12.14 16.06 14.82
C LEU A 386 11.06 16.81 14.03
N GLY A 387 9.77 16.57 14.28
CA GLY A 387 8.67 17.21 13.54
C GLY A 387 8.35 16.57 12.18
N TYR A 388 8.68 15.29 12.00
CA TYR A 388 8.48 14.53 10.76
C TYR A 388 7.40 13.44 10.92
N ALA A 389 6.80 13.05 9.79
CA ALA A 389 5.86 11.95 9.66
C ALA A 389 6.03 11.26 8.30
N ALA A 390 5.35 10.14 8.11
CA ALA A 390 5.25 9.43 6.85
C ALA A 390 3.78 9.14 6.53
N LEU A 391 3.43 9.03 5.26
CA LEU A 391 2.09 8.69 4.79
C LEU A 391 2.13 7.33 4.08
N ASP A 392 1.46 6.35 4.67
CA ASP A 392 1.18 5.08 4.02
C ASP A 392 -0.25 5.07 3.47
N VAL A 393 -0.42 4.41 2.35
CA VAL A 393 -1.68 4.28 1.62
C VAL A 393 -1.95 2.79 1.42
N GLU A 394 -3.14 2.35 1.80
CA GLU A 394 -3.63 1.00 1.53
C GLU A 394 -4.62 1.06 0.38
N THR A 395 -4.37 0.24 -0.64
CA THR A 395 -5.07 0.28 -1.93
C THR A 395 -5.77 -1.04 -2.22
N ALA A 396 -6.95 -0.98 -2.82
CA ALA A 396 -7.68 -2.17 -3.22
C ALA A 396 -7.11 -2.75 -4.51
N GLY A 397 -6.74 -4.04 -4.49
CA GLY A 397 -6.32 -4.79 -5.68
C GLY A 397 -5.00 -4.32 -6.33
N TYR A 398 -4.23 -3.49 -5.64
CA TYR A 398 -2.93 -2.99 -6.12
C TYR A 398 -1.82 -3.47 -5.17
N ALA A 399 -0.82 -4.16 -5.73
CA ALA A 399 0.28 -4.74 -4.97
C ALA A 399 1.60 -4.19 -5.50
N GLY A 400 1.76 -2.87 -5.49
CA GLY A 400 2.90 -2.26 -6.16
C GLY A 400 4.25 -2.77 -5.65
N GLY A 401 5.23 -2.71 -6.55
CA GLY A 401 6.36 -3.64 -6.68
C GLY A 401 7.38 -3.86 -5.54
N GLY A 402 7.05 -3.61 -4.28
CA GLY A 402 7.91 -3.85 -3.12
C GLY A 402 7.36 -4.88 -2.14
N GLY A 403 7.29 -6.16 -2.53
CA GLY A 403 7.31 -7.35 -1.65
C GLY A 403 6.24 -7.51 -0.54
N ASN A 404 5.43 -6.51 -0.24
CA ASN A 404 4.39 -6.51 0.78
C ASN A 404 3.08 -6.10 0.10
N ALA A 405 2.20 -7.08 -0.14
CA ALA A 405 0.87 -6.82 -0.66
C ALA A 405 0.07 -5.93 0.31
N GLY A 406 -0.48 -4.82 -0.19
CA GLY A 406 -1.56 -4.06 0.46
C GLY A 406 -1.18 -2.71 1.11
N THR A 407 0.06 -2.41 1.47
CA THR A 407 0.42 -1.10 2.06
C THR A 407 1.65 -0.51 1.41
N GLN A 408 1.52 0.67 0.83
CA GLN A 408 2.61 1.39 0.17
C GLN A 408 2.88 2.72 0.86
N ALA A 409 4.14 3.08 1.02
CA ALA A 409 4.51 4.42 1.46
C ALA A 409 4.32 5.39 0.29
N ALA A 410 3.27 6.22 0.33
CA ALA A 410 3.11 7.32 -0.62
C ALA A 410 4.04 8.48 -0.27
N VAL A 411 4.31 8.71 1.02
CA VAL A 411 5.35 9.65 1.48
C VAL A 411 6.22 8.94 2.52
N PRO A 412 7.50 8.62 2.21
CA PRO A 412 8.34 7.86 3.12
C PRO A 412 8.73 8.65 4.38
N VAL A 413 8.97 9.96 4.23
CA VAL A 413 9.18 10.92 5.32
C VAL A 413 8.96 12.34 4.81
N ALA A 414 8.32 13.20 5.59
CA ALA A 414 8.26 14.64 5.33
C ALA A 414 7.90 15.38 6.62
N ALA A 415 8.02 16.71 6.61
CA ALA A 415 7.53 17.54 7.70
C ALA A 415 6.07 17.17 8.01
N ARG A 416 5.75 17.02 9.30
CA ARG A 416 4.46 16.50 9.73
C ARG A 416 3.29 17.27 9.12
N ASP A 417 3.36 18.58 9.10
CA ASP A 417 2.27 19.43 8.61
C ASP A 417 1.99 19.16 7.13
N ARG A 418 3.02 19.04 6.28
CA ARG A 418 2.86 18.67 4.87
C ARG A 418 2.22 17.30 4.65
N VAL A 419 2.50 16.35 5.56
CA VAL A 419 1.88 15.01 5.51
C VAL A 419 0.40 15.10 5.86
N LEU A 420 0.04 15.98 6.80
CA LEU A 420 -1.34 16.22 7.18
C LEU A 420 -2.09 16.97 6.09
N ASP A 421 -1.49 18.00 5.48
CA ASP A 421 -2.07 18.74 4.35
C ASP A 421 -2.42 17.78 3.21
N LEU A 422 -1.48 16.91 2.82
CA LEU A 422 -1.71 15.90 1.78
C LEU A 422 -2.79 14.87 2.18
N ALA A 423 -2.87 14.51 3.46
CA ALA A 423 -3.94 13.63 3.93
C ALA A 423 -5.31 14.34 3.93
N GLY A 424 -5.33 15.63 4.22
CA GLY A 424 -6.46 16.54 4.06
C GLY A 424 -6.98 16.56 2.63
N ASP A 425 -6.08 16.80 1.67
CA ASP A 425 -6.41 16.82 0.24
C ASP A 425 -6.94 15.50 -0.33
N LEU A 426 -6.72 14.38 0.38
CA LEU A 426 -7.16 13.05 -0.06
C LEU A 426 -8.47 12.61 0.60
N PHE A 427 -8.63 12.80 1.91
CA PHE A 427 -9.75 12.28 2.71
C PHE A 427 -10.43 13.33 3.60
N ASP A 428 -10.21 14.63 3.36
CA ASP A 428 -10.68 15.73 4.21
C ASP A 428 -10.31 15.52 5.68
N TYR A 429 -9.08 15.07 5.89
CA TYR A 429 -8.56 14.72 7.21
C TYR A 429 -7.98 15.94 7.94
N ASP A 430 -8.61 16.27 9.06
CA ASP A 430 -8.08 17.19 10.06
C ASP A 430 -7.63 16.44 11.32
N ASP A 431 -6.40 16.66 11.78
CA ASP A 431 -5.79 15.97 12.94
C ASP A 431 -6.64 16.15 14.23
N PRO A 432 -7.40 15.12 14.66
CA PRO A 432 -8.43 15.31 15.66
C PRO A 432 -7.89 15.13 17.09
N GLU A 433 -8.57 15.73 18.06
CA GLU A 433 -8.39 15.30 19.45
C GLU A 433 -8.98 13.90 19.62
N LEU A 434 -8.16 12.97 20.13
CA LEU A 434 -8.51 11.55 20.19
C LEU A 434 -9.02 11.16 21.59
N GLU A 435 -10.15 10.47 21.61
CA GLU A 435 -10.69 9.83 22.81
C GLU A 435 -9.78 8.68 23.25
N ARG A 436 -9.36 8.72 24.52
CA ARG A 436 -8.40 7.76 25.07
C ARG A 436 -9.13 6.56 25.69
N PRO A 437 -8.51 5.37 25.69
CA PRO A 437 -9.04 4.23 26.42
C PRO A 437 -9.26 4.53 27.92
N PRO A 438 -10.16 3.82 28.61
CA PRO A 438 -10.37 4.00 30.05
C PRO A 438 -9.11 3.65 30.86
N LYS A 439 -8.91 4.29 32.02
CA LYS A 439 -7.71 4.13 32.86
C LYS A 439 -7.39 2.67 33.24
N ARG A 440 -8.41 1.81 33.36
CA ARG A 440 -8.26 0.36 33.63
C ARG A 440 -7.47 -0.40 32.55
N ALA A 441 -7.41 0.12 31.32
CA ALA A 441 -6.56 -0.43 30.27
C ALA A 441 -5.05 -0.29 30.61
N ARG A 442 -4.66 0.80 31.29
CA ARG A 442 -3.28 1.04 31.74
C ARG A 442 -2.80 -0.06 32.70
N GLU A 443 -3.64 -0.45 33.66
CA GLU A 443 -3.31 -1.52 34.60
C GLU A 443 -3.09 -2.86 33.90
N ARG A 444 -3.92 -3.17 32.89
CA ARG A 444 -3.74 -4.38 32.07
C ARG A 444 -2.38 -4.38 31.35
N TYR A 445 -1.93 -3.22 30.85
CA TYR A 445 -0.60 -3.12 30.23
C TYR A 445 0.52 -3.36 31.23
N ALA A 446 0.42 -2.77 32.42
CA ALA A 446 1.40 -3.00 33.48
C ALA A 446 1.50 -4.49 33.83
N VAL A 447 0.37 -5.16 34.08
CA VAL A 447 0.35 -6.61 34.36
C VAL A 447 0.95 -7.41 33.21
N ARG A 448 0.55 -7.14 31.97
CA ARG A 448 1.07 -7.88 30.80
C ARG A 448 2.58 -7.72 30.66
N TYR A 449 3.11 -6.52 30.87
CA TYR A 449 4.55 -6.27 30.78
C TYR A 449 5.31 -6.89 31.94
N SER A 450 4.77 -6.83 33.17
CA SER A 450 5.33 -7.55 34.32
C SER A 450 5.40 -9.05 34.06
N LEU A 451 4.36 -9.67 33.49
CA LEU A 451 4.36 -11.10 33.16
C LEU A 451 5.45 -11.46 32.14
N VAL A 452 5.67 -10.63 31.11
CA VAL A 452 6.74 -10.86 30.12
C VAL A 452 8.11 -10.77 30.78
N VAL A 453 8.33 -9.75 31.62
CA VAL A 453 9.61 -9.61 32.35
C VAL A 453 9.83 -10.79 33.30
N LEU A 454 8.81 -11.20 34.06
CA LEU A 454 8.90 -12.34 34.97
C LEU A 454 9.16 -13.66 34.22
N ALA A 455 8.55 -13.85 33.05
CA ALA A 455 8.84 -15.01 32.20
C ALA A 455 10.30 -15.00 31.72
N ALA A 456 10.84 -13.84 31.31
CA ALA A 456 12.24 -13.72 30.91
C ALA A 456 13.20 -14.02 32.09
N VAL A 457 12.88 -13.53 33.30
CA VAL A 457 13.62 -13.87 34.52
C VAL A 457 13.55 -15.37 34.81
N ALA A 458 12.38 -15.99 34.67
CA ALA A 458 12.22 -17.43 34.89
C ALA A 458 13.02 -18.28 33.89
N VAL A 459 13.05 -17.89 32.62
CA VAL A 459 13.89 -18.53 31.59
C VAL A 459 15.37 -18.36 31.91
N ALA A 460 15.81 -17.14 32.25
CA ALA A 460 17.19 -16.88 32.63
C ALA A 460 17.60 -17.66 33.88
N TYR A 461 16.72 -17.77 34.88
CA TYR A 461 16.94 -18.59 36.06
C TYR A 461 17.06 -20.09 35.70
N GLY A 462 16.21 -20.60 34.80
CA GLY A 462 16.33 -21.96 34.28
C GLY A 462 17.67 -22.22 33.59
N ALA A 463 18.15 -21.27 32.79
CA ALA A 463 19.48 -21.35 32.18
C ALA A 463 20.61 -21.37 33.23
N ALA A 464 20.49 -20.60 34.31
CA ALA A 464 21.47 -20.61 35.40
C ALA A 464 21.57 -21.98 36.12
N GLN A 465 20.50 -22.78 36.12
CA GLN A 465 20.55 -24.14 36.66
C GLN A 465 21.33 -25.10 35.77
N LEU A 466 21.34 -24.86 34.45
CA LEU A 466 22.07 -25.66 33.47
C LEU A 466 23.53 -25.23 33.34
N TYR A 467 23.80 -23.93 33.54
CA TYR A 467 25.11 -23.30 33.39
C TYR A 467 25.47 -22.53 34.66
N PRO A 468 26.14 -23.16 35.66
CA PRO A 468 26.43 -22.53 36.95
C PRO A 468 27.29 -21.26 36.88
N SER A 469 27.99 -21.02 35.77
CA SER A 469 28.73 -19.79 35.48
C SER A 469 27.82 -18.60 35.13
N PHE A 470 26.54 -18.83 34.82
CA PHE A 470 25.57 -17.80 34.46
C PHE A 470 24.91 -17.17 35.72
N THR A 471 25.63 -16.26 36.37
CA THR A 471 25.21 -15.64 37.65
C THR A 471 24.26 -14.44 37.51
N LEU A 472 24.12 -13.89 36.30
CA LEU A 472 23.36 -12.66 36.00
C LEU A 472 21.89 -12.91 35.63
N TRP A 473 21.32 -14.05 36.02
CA TRP A 473 19.94 -14.44 35.68
C TRP A 473 18.87 -13.44 36.15
N PHE A 474 19.17 -12.63 37.18
CA PHE A 474 18.26 -11.63 37.74
C PHE A 474 18.26 -10.29 36.99
N VAL A 475 19.23 -10.04 36.08
CA VAL A 475 19.35 -8.77 35.34
C VAL A 475 18.06 -8.37 34.61
N PRO A 476 17.31 -9.27 33.96
CA PRO A 476 16.03 -8.92 33.33
C PRO A 476 14.99 -8.34 34.30
N ALA A 477 15.09 -8.63 35.62
CA ALA A 477 14.17 -8.10 36.61
C ALA A 477 14.25 -6.57 36.75
N VAL A 478 15.38 -5.95 36.39
CA VAL A 478 15.54 -4.49 36.34
C VAL A 478 14.52 -3.85 35.39
N ALA A 479 14.10 -4.57 34.33
CA ALA A 479 13.07 -4.09 33.41
C ALA A 479 11.69 -3.87 34.07
N LEU A 480 11.44 -4.45 35.26
CA LEU A 480 10.23 -4.16 36.03
C LEU A 480 10.09 -2.67 36.38
N LEU A 481 11.21 -1.96 36.56
CA LEU A 481 11.21 -0.50 36.82
C LEU A 481 10.68 0.28 35.61
N ALA A 482 10.88 -0.21 34.40
CA ALA A 482 10.39 0.39 33.17
C ALA A 482 8.92 0.06 32.87
N VAL A 483 8.30 -0.89 33.60
CA VAL A 483 6.92 -1.33 33.33
C VAL A 483 5.88 -0.22 33.57
N PRO A 484 5.84 0.47 34.72
CA PRO A 484 4.87 1.55 34.93
C PRO A 484 4.93 2.68 33.89
N PRO A 485 6.10 3.24 33.51
CA PRO A 485 6.16 4.26 32.47
C PRO A 485 5.79 3.69 31.10
N ALA A 486 6.23 2.48 30.74
CA ALA A 486 5.87 1.86 29.46
C ALA A 486 4.35 1.61 29.34
N ALA A 487 3.70 1.17 30.43
CA ALA A 487 2.25 0.98 30.49
C ALA A 487 1.50 2.31 30.35
N HIS A 488 2.01 3.38 30.99
CA HIS A 488 1.45 4.72 30.87
C HIS A 488 1.58 5.27 29.44
N LEU A 489 2.77 5.19 28.83
CA LEU A 489 3.01 5.63 27.46
C LEU A 489 2.14 4.88 26.45
N LYS A 490 1.96 3.56 26.60
CA LYS A 490 1.06 2.80 25.73
C LYS A 490 -0.39 3.26 25.83
N TRP A 491 -0.84 3.64 27.02
CA TRP A 491 -2.19 4.13 27.25
C TRP A 491 -2.38 5.55 26.66
N THR A 492 -1.43 6.47 26.86
CA THR A 492 -1.56 7.85 26.35
C THR A 492 -1.49 7.97 24.84
N HIS A 493 -0.80 7.05 24.17
CA HIS A 493 -0.61 7.09 22.71
C HIS A 493 -1.69 6.30 21.93
N ARG A 494 -2.73 5.81 22.61
CA ARG A 494 -3.88 5.16 21.98
C ARG A 494 -5.10 6.06 22.02
N GLY A 495 -5.91 5.98 20.98
CA GLY A 495 -7.21 6.64 20.96
C GLY A 495 -7.91 6.50 19.62
N TYR A 496 -9.12 7.01 19.56
CA TYR A 496 -9.95 7.04 18.35
C TYR A 496 -10.70 8.37 18.28
N ALA A 497 -11.19 8.73 17.10
CA ALA A 497 -12.14 9.81 16.89
C ALA A 497 -13.10 9.40 15.77
N VAL A 498 -14.36 9.78 15.93
CA VAL A 498 -15.41 9.59 14.92
C VAL A 498 -15.70 10.98 14.34
N ARG A 499 -15.48 11.16 13.04
CA ARG A 499 -15.73 12.42 12.30
C ARG A 499 -16.89 12.23 11.33
N ASP A 500 -17.24 13.27 10.58
CA ASP A 500 -18.43 13.27 9.73
C ASP A 500 -18.34 12.28 8.57
N ASP A 501 -17.17 12.17 7.92
CA ASP A 501 -16.96 11.27 6.76
C ASP A 501 -15.99 10.09 7.01
N HIS A 502 -15.23 10.13 8.11
CA HIS A 502 -14.20 9.15 8.40
C HIS A 502 -14.05 8.81 9.89
N VAL A 503 -13.50 7.62 10.17
CA VAL A 503 -13.08 7.20 11.51
C VAL A 503 -11.55 7.22 11.61
N VAL A 504 -11.05 7.78 12.71
CA VAL A 504 -9.61 7.87 13.00
C VAL A 504 -9.25 6.95 14.15
N VAL A 505 -8.24 6.10 13.94
CA VAL A 505 -7.77 5.15 14.95
C VAL A 505 -6.27 5.25 15.12
N ARG A 506 -5.82 5.55 16.35
CA ARG A 506 -4.40 5.72 16.68
C ARG A 506 -3.86 4.63 17.58
N THR A 507 -2.72 4.05 17.20
CA THR A 507 -2.05 3.01 17.97
C THR A 507 -0.53 3.18 18.03
N GLY A 508 0.07 2.62 19.08
CA GLY A 508 1.52 2.51 19.24
C GLY A 508 2.19 3.74 19.85
N PHE A 509 3.26 3.52 20.63
CA PHE A 509 4.00 4.61 21.28
C PHE A 509 5.42 4.81 20.71
N TRP A 510 6.16 3.73 20.41
CA TRP A 510 7.45 3.83 19.70
C TRP A 510 7.27 4.15 18.21
N ARG A 511 6.28 3.54 17.60
CA ARG A 511 5.84 3.77 16.22
C ARG A 511 4.35 4.05 16.31
N ARG A 512 3.99 5.32 16.22
CA ARG A 512 2.61 5.79 16.24
C ARG A 512 2.05 5.63 14.84
N ARG A 513 0.87 5.04 14.72
CA ARG A 513 0.13 4.90 13.47
C ARG A 513 -1.25 5.48 13.70
N THR A 514 -1.63 6.44 12.88
CA THR A 514 -2.96 7.03 12.85
C THR A 514 -3.60 6.61 11.54
N HIS A 515 -4.55 5.68 11.62
CA HIS A 515 -5.33 5.22 10.48
C HIS A 515 -6.53 6.13 10.31
N VAL A 516 -6.77 6.56 9.07
CA VAL A 516 -7.93 7.35 8.64
C VAL A 516 -8.68 6.51 7.64
N VAL A 517 -9.92 6.16 7.99
CA VAL A 517 -10.76 5.24 7.21
C VAL A 517 -12.09 5.92 6.91
N PRO A 518 -12.38 6.27 5.65
CA PRO A 518 -13.68 6.81 5.28
C PRO A 518 -14.81 5.79 5.47
N TYR A 519 -16.02 6.24 5.81
CA TYR A 519 -17.14 5.33 6.08
C TYR A 519 -17.51 4.50 4.86
N TYR A 520 -17.54 5.10 3.66
CA TYR A 520 -17.84 4.41 2.40
C TYR A 520 -16.78 3.36 1.99
N ARG A 521 -15.65 3.28 2.70
CA ARG A 521 -14.61 2.24 2.53
C ARG A 521 -14.67 1.14 3.59
N LEU A 522 -15.46 1.33 4.65
CA LEU A 522 -15.65 0.31 5.68
C LEU A 522 -16.44 -0.87 5.12
N GLN A 523 -15.92 -2.08 5.31
CA GLN A 523 -16.62 -3.30 4.94
C GLN A 523 -17.21 -4.00 6.15
N THR A 524 -16.40 -4.15 7.20
CA THR A 524 -16.80 -4.87 8.40
C THR A 524 -16.32 -4.13 9.64
N VAL A 525 -17.23 -3.98 10.60
CA VAL A 525 -16.93 -3.43 11.92
C VAL A 525 -17.16 -4.52 12.95
N VAL A 526 -16.09 -4.95 13.63
CA VAL A 526 -16.12 -6.11 14.55
C VAL A 526 -15.63 -5.71 15.95
N GLY A 527 -16.46 -5.96 16.96
CA GLY A 527 -16.06 -5.95 18.36
C GLY A 527 -15.41 -7.28 18.76
N THR A 528 -14.19 -7.24 19.29
CA THR A 528 -13.48 -8.43 19.80
C THR A 528 -13.01 -8.23 21.23
N ALA A 529 -13.17 -9.26 22.06
CA ALA A 529 -12.74 -9.22 23.46
C ALA A 529 -12.14 -10.56 23.91
N THR A 530 -10.87 -10.52 24.32
CA THR A 530 -10.20 -11.65 24.98
C THR A 530 -10.82 -11.92 26.36
N VAL A 531 -10.61 -13.12 26.91
CA VAL A 531 -11.07 -13.49 28.27
C VAL A 531 -10.59 -12.46 29.32
N PHE A 532 -9.35 -11.98 29.20
CA PHE A 532 -8.79 -10.98 30.12
C PHE A 532 -9.40 -9.58 29.94
N GLN A 533 -9.78 -9.22 28.72
CA GLN A 533 -10.48 -7.96 28.44
C GLN A 533 -11.91 -8.00 28.97
N ARG A 534 -12.65 -9.10 28.75
CA ARG A 534 -14.02 -9.30 29.28
C ARG A 534 -14.08 -9.16 30.80
N ARG A 535 -13.12 -9.74 31.53
CA ARG A 535 -13.01 -9.60 33.00
C ARG A 535 -12.82 -8.16 33.48
N ARG A 536 -12.34 -7.26 32.62
CA ARG A 536 -12.08 -5.85 32.91
C ARG A 536 -13.09 -4.92 32.21
N ARG A 537 -14.15 -5.47 31.59
CA ARG A 537 -15.12 -4.76 30.73
C ARG A 537 -14.44 -3.96 29.61
N LEU A 538 -13.44 -4.56 28.98
CA LEU A 538 -12.74 -3.98 27.83
C LEU A 538 -13.06 -4.77 26.57
N ALA A 539 -12.99 -4.09 25.43
CA ALA A 539 -13.07 -4.70 24.11
C ALA A 539 -12.15 -3.95 23.12
N SER A 540 -11.98 -4.49 21.92
CA SER A 540 -11.31 -3.80 20.82
C SER A 540 -12.28 -3.73 19.64
N LEU A 541 -12.28 -2.61 18.93
CA LEU A 541 -13.09 -2.39 17.74
C LEU A 541 -12.16 -2.45 16.53
N VAL A 542 -12.45 -3.35 15.59
CA VAL A 542 -11.73 -3.47 14.32
C VAL A 542 -12.61 -2.85 13.25
N ALA A 543 -12.09 -1.85 12.55
CA ALA A 543 -12.73 -1.21 11.41
C ALA A 543 -11.96 -1.66 10.15
N ASP A 544 -12.46 -2.71 9.49
CA ASP A 544 -11.76 -3.37 8.39
C ASP A 544 -12.29 -2.88 7.04
N THR A 545 -11.37 -2.66 6.10
CA THR A 545 -11.65 -2.22 4.73
C THR A 545 -11.43 -3.37 3.73
N ALA A 546 -11.75 -3.14 2.46
CA ALA A 546 -11.70 -4.10 1.34
C ALA A 546 -10.34 -4.69 0.96
N SER A 547 -9.37 -4.70 1.87
CA SER A 547 -8.03 -5.18 1.63
C SER A 547 -7.92 -6.69 1.85
N SER A 548 -7.18 -7.37 0.97
CA SER A 548 -6.89 -8.81 1.04
C SER A 548 -6.06 -9.22 2.28
N ALA A 549 -5.72 -8.28 3.16
CA ALA A 549 -4.94 -8.48 4.38
C ALA A 549 -5.81 -8.67 5.64
N THR A 550 -7.02 -9.22 5.50
CA THR A 550 -8.07 -9.45 6.52
C THR A 550 -7.62 -10.29 7.75
N LEU A 551 -6.36 -10.74 7.81
CA LEU A 551 -5.76 -11.52 8.91
C LEU A 551 -4.39 -10.97 9.39
N SER A 552 -3.92 -9.85 8.85
CA SER A 552 -2.64 -9.24 9.21
C SER A 552 -2.78 -8.27 10.39
N ARG A 553 -1.69 -8.03 11.13
CA ARG A 553 -1.62 -7.09 12.29
C ARG A 553 -1.79 -5.60 11.90
N SER A 554 -2.33 -5.31 10.72
CA SER A 554 -2.42 -3.97 10.11
C SER A 554 -3.82 -3.39 10.06
N SER A 555 -4.90 -4.17 10.32
CA SER A 555 -6.27 -3.62 10.30
C SER A 555 -6.43 -2.49 11.34
N PRO A 556 -7.08 -1.37 10.97
CA PRO A 556 -7.38 -0.25 11.87
C PRO A 556 -8.14 -0.72 13.12
N THR A 557 -7.43 -0.85 14.25
CA THR A 557 -7.99 -1.43 15.48
C THR A 557 -7.88 -0.48 16.66
N ALA A 558 -9.03 -0.04 17.18
CA ALA A 558 -9.11 0.72 18.42
C ALA A 558 -9.07 -0.28 19.59
N HIS A 559 -7.94 -0.34 20.30
CA HIS A 559 -7.71 -1.34 21.33
C HIS A 559 -8.12 -0.91 22.73
N ASP A 560 -8.69 -1.86 23.48
CA ASP A 560 -8.96 -1.77 24.92
C ASP A 560 -9.89 -0.61 25.29
N LEU A 561 -10.89 -0.36 24.44
CA LEU A 561 -12.00 0.54 24.68
C LEU A 561 -12.93 -0.01 25.77
N ASP A 562 -13.81 0.83 26.30
CA ASP A 562 -14.92 0.38 27.15
C ASP A 562 -15.82 -0.57 26.36
N ALA A 563 -16.23 -1.69 26.95
CA ALA A 563 -17.07 -2.65 26.25
C ALA A 563 -18.40 -2.04 25.80
N ASP A 564 -18.99 -1.18 26.63
CA ASP A 564 -20.26 -0.50 26.33
C ASP A 564 -20.07 0.55 25.21
N ASP A 565 -18.89 1.18 25.14
CA ASP A 565 -18.53 2.12 24.06
C ASP A 565 -18.33 1.40 22.73
N VAL A 566 -17.73 0.20 22.73
CA VAL A 566 -17.54 -0.59 21.50
C VAL A 566 -18.87 -0.95 20.85
N ASP A 567 -19.87 -1.37 21.63
CA ASP A 567 -21.19 -1.70 21.10
C ASP A 567 -21.92 -0.46 20.56
N ARG A 568 -21.71 0.71 21.17
CA ARG A 568 -22.22 1.99 20.68
C ARG A 568 -21.54 2.38 19.36
N LEU A 569 -20.21 2.37 19.33
CA LEU A 569 -19.41 2.71 18.16
C LEU A 569 -19.68 1.77 16.99
N GLN A 570 -19.85 0.48 17.24
CA GLN A 570 -20.17 -0.47 16.18
C GLN A 570 -21.52 -0.15 15.50
N ARG A 571 -22.52 0.29 16.28
CA ARG A 571 -23.81 0.75 15.74
C ARG A 571 -23.63 2.06 14.98
N GLU A 572 -22.99 3.05 15.58
CA GLU A 572 -22.76 4.35 14.93
C GLU A 572 -21.99 4.22 13.60
N LEU A 573 -20.91 3.44 13.56
CA LEU A 573 -20.14 3.21 12.33
C LEU A 573 -20.95 2.47 11.27
N ARG A 574 -21.86 1.57 11.68
CA ARG A 574 -22.77 0.87 10.76
C ARG A 574 -23.80 1.83 10.19
N ASP A 575 -24.39 2.66 11.03
CA ASP A 575 -25.41 3.62 10.62
C ASP A 575 -24.82 4.66 9.66
N ARG A 576 -23.60 5.17 9.93
CA ARG A 576 -22.87 6.06 9.01
C ARG A 576 -22.48 5.39 7.69
N LEU A 577 -22.04 4.13 7.74
CA LEU A 577 -21.80 3.36 6.52
C LEU A 577 -23.07 3.26 5.67
N GLN A 578 -24.22 2.97 6.29
CA GLN A 578 -25.50 2.88 5.59
C GLN A 578 -25.93 4.23 5.01
N SER A 579 -25.85 5.32 5.78
CA SER A 579 -26.23 6.64 5.30
C SER A 579 -25.39 7.11 4.10
N HIS A 580 -24.10 6.77 4.07
CA HIS A 580 -23.26 7.05 2.90
C HIS A 580 -23.60 6.18 1.68
N LEU A 581 -24.02 4.93 1.88
CA LEU A 581 -24.49 4.08 0.77
C LEU A 581 -25.84 4.57 0.22
N ASP A 582 -26.72 5.05 1.09
CA ASP A 582 -28.05 5.56 0.71
C ASP A 582 -27.96 6.96 0.06
N GLY A 583 -27.00 7.79 0.46
CA GLY A 583 -26.74 9.11 -0.15
C GLY A 583 -26.14 9.04 -1.57
N ASP A 584 -25.49 7.94 -1.94
CA ASP A 584 -25.03 7.66 -3.31
C ASP A 584 -26.10 6.95 -4.16
N HIS A 585 -27.27 6.67 -3.58
CA HIS A 585 -28.42 6.03 -4.25
C HIS A 585 -29.55 7.03 -4.50
N ASP A 586 -29.24 8.12 -5.23
CA ASP A 586 -30.28 8.99 -5.80
C ASP A 586 -30.43 8.76 -7.32
N PRO A 587 -31.39 7.94 -7.77
CA PRO A 587 -31.78 7.87 -9.16
C PRO A 587 -32.91 8.86 -9.46
N ALA A 588 -32.71 10.16 -9.28
CA ALA A 588 -33.51 11.20 -9.95
C ALA A 588 -32.93 12.62 -9.79
N SER A 589 -32.46 13.23 -10.87
CA SER A 589 -32.63 14.69 -11.05
C SER A 589 -34.05 14.95 -11.62
N PRO A 590 -34.66 16.15 -11.54
CA PRO A 590 -34.16 17.43 -11.00
C PRO A 590 -35.11 18.12 -9.97
N ASP A 591 -34.54 19.01 -9.16
CA ASP A 591 -35.30 20.02 -8.43
C ASP A 591 -35.94 21.02 -9.40
N ASP A 592 -37.25 20.89 -9.58
CA ASP A 592 -38.17 21.99 -9.91
C ASP A 592 -39.19 22.06 -8.77
N ASP A 593 -39.03 23.03 -7.87
CA ASP A 593 -40.19 23.61 -7.17
C ASP A 593 -39.89 25.05 -6.75
N ALA A 594 -40.21 25.93 -7.70
CA ALA A 594 -40.47 27.33 -7.44
C ALA A 594 -41.86 27.48 -6.80
N GLY A 595 -41.91 28.18 -5.66
CA GLY A 595 -43.02 29.07 -5.28
C GLY A 595 -44.38 28.45 -4.98
N GLY A 596 -44.75 28.44 -3.70
CA GLY A 596 -46.12 28.21 -3.26
C GLY A 596 -46.45 29.05 -2.02
N ASP A 597 -47.17 30.14 -2.25
CA ASP A 597 -47.67 31.11 -1.28
C ASP A 597 -48.34 30.48 -0.05
N GLY A 598 -48.11 31.13 1.10
CA GLY A 598 -48.95 30.97 2.27
C GLY A 598 -50.30 31.67 2.05
N ASP A 599 -51.38 30.96 2.32
CA ASP A 599 -52.66 31.59 2.62
C ASP A 599 -53.31 30.94 3.84
N ASP A 600 -53.59 31.79 4.82
CA ASP A 600 -54.32 31.51 6.04
C ASP A 600 -55.79 31.25 5.67
N ASN A 601 -56.38 30.15 6.15
CA ASN A 601 -57.80 30.23 6.49
C ASN A 601 -58.21 29.39 7.69
N ARG A 602 -58.83 30.11 8.63
CA ARG A 602 -59.50 29.62 9.83
C ARG A 602 -60.83 28.98 9.46
N GLY A 603 -61.14 27.86 10.10
CA GLY A 603 -62.48 27.26 10.05
C GLY A 603 -62.70 26.34 11.24
N THR A 604 -63.31 26.89 12.28
CA THR A 604 -63.85 26.19 13.45
C THR A 604 -65.06 25.34 13.09
N ASP A 605 -65.15 24.14 13.65
CA ASP A 605 -66.36 23.43 14.16
C ASP A 605 -65.84 22.05 14.66
N GLY A 606 -66.17 21.47 15.82
CA GLY A 606 -67.35 21.58 16.67
C GLY A 606 -68.01 20.20 16.76
N HIS A 607 -67.94 19.58 17.95
CA HIS A 607 -68.72 18.42 18.45
C HIS A 607 -68.24 16.96 18.29
N GLY A 608 -68.23 16.26 19.44
CA GLY A 608 -68.65 14.85 19.54
C GLY A 608 -67.77 13.94 20.38
N GLY A 609 -67.98 13.89 21.71
CA GLY A 609 -67.31 12.95 22.62
C GLY A 609 -68.03 11.61 22.80
N HIS A 610 -67.25 10.59 23.18
CA HIS A 610 -67.53 9.36 23.96
C HIS A 610 -66.53 8.30 23.45
N GLY A 611 -65.79 7.53 24.25
CA GLY A 611 -65.88 7.08 25.64
C GLY A 611 -64.79 6.01 25.81
N GLY A 612 -64.09 5.98 26.96
CA GLY A 612 -63.28 4.82 27.35
C GLY A 612 -64.16 3.61 27.69
N PRO A 613 -63.60 2.40 27.92
CA PRO A 613 -62.60 2.21 28.98
C PRO A 613 -61.43 1.22 28.67
N THR A 614 -60.38 1.36 29.49
CA THR A 614 -59.26 0.44 29.82
C THR A 614 -59.73 -0.92 30.41
N PRO A 615 -58.85 -1.81 30.91
CA PRO A 615 -57.67 -2.50 30.34
C PRO A 615 -57.71 -4.03 30.64
N THR A 616 -56.78 -4.85 30.13
CA THR A 616 -56.33 -6.06 30.85
C THR A 616 -54.90 -6.42 30.46
N SER A 617 -54.09 -6.53 31.51
CA SER A 617 -52.78 -7.19 31.60
C SER A 617 -52.90 -8.71 31.48
N ASP A 618 -51.90 -9.32 30.85
CA ASP A 618 -51.13 -10.47 31.38
C ASP A 618 -49.70 -10.44 30.80
#